data_AF-A0A2I0NX79-F1
#
_entry.id   AF-A0A2I0NX79-F1
#
_cell.length_a   1.000
_cell.length_b   1.000
_cell.length_c   1.000
_cell.angle_alpha   90.00
_cell.angle_beta   90.00
_cell.angle_gamma   90.00
#
_symmetry.space_group_name_H-M   'P 1'
#
loop_
_entity.id
_entity.type
_entity.pdbx_description
1 polymer ?
#
loop_
_entity_poly.entity_id
_entity_poly.type
_entity_poly.pdbx_seq_one_letter_code
_entity_poly.pdbx_strand_id
1 'polypeptide(L)'
;SGVLSEHNKKIGRIIHTSSPPLHGVRPAVDKTFESAVTVYGKNIVSVTLSGMGNDAGAGARVIKEAGGKNLVCDEKDCLVYGMARSVIKHNAADKILPLKNLAKEIGRVVREMEGIDV
;
A
#
# COMPACT_ATOMS: atom_id res chain seq x y z
N SER A 1 -9.84 -11.64 -3.92
CA SER A 1 -10.08 -12.73 -2.95
C SER A 1 -8.97 -13.75 -3.07
N GLY A 2 -8.38 -14.16 -1.95
CA GLY A 2 -7.30 -15.15 -1.91
C GLY A 2 -7.87 -16.53 -1.62
N VAL A 3 -7.34 -17.55 -2.28
CA VAL A 3 -7.67 -18.97 -2.02
C VAL A 3 -6.40 -19.61 -1.45
N LEU A 4 -6.56 -20.55 -0.51
CA LEU A 4 -5.45 -21.37 -0.03
C LEU A 4 -5.11 -22.39 -1.13
N SER A 5 -3.86 -22.43 -1.59
CA SER A 5 -3.42 -23.49 -2.52
C SER A 5 -3.15 -24.80 -1.78
N GLU A 6 -3.07 -25.91 -2.53
CA GLU A 6 -2.88 -27.29 -2.05
C GLU A 6 -1.61 -27.53 -1.17
N HIS A 7 -0.78 -26.50 -0.95
CA HIS A 7 0.47 -26.59 -0.18
C HIS A 7 0.49 -25.70 1.06
N ASN A 8 -0.68 -25.36 1.64
CA ASN A 8 -0.82 -24.46 2.78
C ASN A 8 -0.29 -23.02 2.54
N LYS A 9 0.00 -22.66 1.29
CA LYS A 9 0.37 -21.30 0.87
C LYS A 9 -0.88 -20.51 0.50
N LYS A 10 -1.09 -19.38 1.16
CA LYS A 10 -2.15 -18.42 0.83
C LYS A 10 -1.74 -17.67 -0.44
N ILE A 11 -2.46 -17.89 -1.54
CA ILE A 11 -2.18 -17.25 -2.83
C ILE A 11 -3.22 -16.15 -3.11
N GLY A 12 -2.77 -15.04 -3.67
CA GLY A 12 -3.66 -13.98 -4.15
C GLY A 12 -3.99 -14.15 -5.62
N ARG A 13 -5.21 -13.79 -6.00
CA ARG A 13 -5.64 -13.69 -7.39
C ARG A 13 -6.09 -12.25 -7.67
N ILE A 14 -5.66 -11.72 -8.80
CA ILE A 14 -6.15 -10.44 -9.32
C ILE A 14 -7.53 -10.66 -9.93
N ILE A 15 -8.49 -9.86 -9.49
CA ILE A 15 -9.87 -9.88 -9.98
C ILE A 15 -10.22 -8.45 -10.33
N HIS A 16 -10.63 -8.23 -11.58
CA HIS A 16 -11.16 -6.94 -11.99
C HIS A 16 -12.61 -6.82 -11.50
N THR A 17 -12.91 -5.77 -10.75
CA THR A 17 -14.26 -5.52 -10.22
C THR A 17 -14.99 -4.48 -11.05
N SER A 18 -16.30 -4.68 -11.24
CA SER A 18 -17.21 -3.71 -11.84
C SER A 18 -17.91 -2.82 -10.81
N SER A 19 -17.51 -2.87 -9.53
CA SER A 19 -18.04 -2.01 -8.47
C SER A 19 -18.00 -0.51 -8.85
N PRO A 20 -18.90 0.31 -8.28
CA PRO A 20 -18.90 1.75 -8.51
C PRO A 20 -17.54 2.40 -8.20
N PRO A 21 -17.20 3.53 -8.85
CA PRO A 21 -16.00 4.31 -8.54
C PRO A 21 -15.94 4.70 -7.06
N LEU A 22 -14.72 4.73 -6.52
CA LEU A 22 -14.44 5.29 -5.19
C LEU A 22 -13.62 6.57 -5.39
N HIS A 23 -13.94 7.64 -4.66
CA HIS A 23 -13.35 8.98 -4.87
C HIS A 23 -13.50 9.51 -6.31
N GLY A 24 -14.50 9.04 -7.05
CA GLY A 24 -14.72 9.39 -8.46
C GLY A 24 -13.75 8.71 -9.44
N VAL A 25 -12.92 7.76 -8.99
CA VAL A 25 -11.96 7.04 -9.83
C VAL A 25 -12.23 5.53 -9.88
N ARG A 26 -11.85 4.91 -11.00
CA ARG A 26 -11.76 3.46 -11.16
C ARG A 26 -10.62 3.15 -12.13
N PRO A 27 -9.54 2.47 -11.70
CA PRO A 27 -9.36 1.82 -10.40
C PRO A 27 -9.14 2.82 -9.24
N ALA A 28 -9.45 2.38 -8.02
CA ALA A 28 -9.15 3.10 -6.78
C ALA A 28 -8.13 2.31 -5.95
N VAL A 29 -7.12 2.99 -5.43
CA VAL A 29 -6.02 2.42 -4.64
C VAL A 29 -6.54 1.90 -3.30
N ASP A 30 -7.43 2.64 -2.65
CA ASP A 30 -8.06 2.21 -1.38
C ASP A 30 -8.72 0.83 -1.53
N LYS A 31 -9.41 0.58 -2.64
CA LYS A 31 -10.05 -0.72 -2.91
C LYS A 31 -9.03 -1.84 -3.09
N THR A 32 -7.92 -1.54 -3.76
CA THR A 32 -6.81 -2.48 -3.91
C THR A 32 -6.23 -2.84 -2.54
N PHE A 33 -5.97 -1.84 -1.70
CA PHE A 33 -5.40 -2.00 -0.36
C PHE A 33 -6.30 -2.82 0.57
N GLU A 34 -7.59 -2.49 0.67
CA GLU A 34 -8.58 -3.27 1.44
C GLU A 34 -8.61 -4.75 1.01
N SER A 35 -8.65 -4.98 -0.30
CA SER A 35 -8.69 -6.33 -0.86
C SER A 35 -7.39 -7.10 -0.61
N ALA A 36 -6.24 -6.42 -0.65
CA ALA A 36 -4.93 -7.01 -0.40
C ALA A 36 -4.79 -7.43 1.07
N VAL A 37 -5.23 -6.59 2.02
CA VAL A 37 -5.18 -6.90 3.46
C VAL A 37 -5.94 -8.18 3.79
N THR A 38 -7.11 -8.38 3.18
CA THR A 38 -7.92 -9.62 3.36
C THR A 38 -7.13 -10.89 2.96
N VAL A 39 -6.23 -10.76 1.98
CA VAL A 39 -5.43 -11.86 1.46
C VAL A 39 -4.11 -12.00 2.21
N TYR A 40 -3.33 -10.94 2.32
CA TYR A 40 -1.94 -10.99 2.76
C TYR A 40 -1.73 -10.59 4.23
N GLY A 41 -2.74 -10.00 4.88
CA GLY A 41 -2.63 -9.53 6.27
C GLY A 41 -1.47 -8.53 6.42
N LYS A 42 -0.58 -8.78 7.40
CA LYS A 42 0.61 -7.97 7.65
C LYS A 42 1.68 -8.02 6.56
N ASN A 43 1.63 -8.99 5.64
CA ASN A 43 2.65 -9.21 4.63
C ASN A 43 2.46 -8.28 3.42
N ILE A 44 2.36 -6.98 3.67
CA ILE A 44 2.11 -5.95 2.65
C ILE A 44 3.07 -4.79 2.84
N VAL A 45 3.77 -4.43 1.77
CA VAL A 45 4.47 -3.15 1.64
C VAL A 45 3.75 -2.32 0.60
N SER A 46 3.17 -1.19 1.00
CA SER A 46 2.56 -0.23 0.10
C SER A 46 3.49 0.94 -0.18
N VAL A 47 3.36 1.53 -1.36
CA VAL A 47 4.15 2.69 -1.77
C VAL A 47 3.21 3.72 -2.40
N THR A 48 3.10 4.89 -1.78
CA THR A 48 2.30 6.01 -2.30
C THR A 48 3.23 7.04 -2.93
N LEU A 49 3.08 7.24 -4.24
CA LEU A 49 3.84 8.21 -5.04
C LEU A 49 3.06 9.52 -5.21
N SER A 50 3.60 10.42 -6.05
CA SER A 50 2.91 11.62 -6.51
C SER A 50 1.54 11.29 -7.11
N GLY A 51 0.54 12.10 -6.79
CA GLY A 51 -0.81 11.97 -7.34
C GLY A 51 -1.81 12.92 -6.69
N MET A 52 -2.88 13.21 -7.42
CA MET A 52 -3.97 14.09 -6.99
C MET A 52 -4.99 13.34 -6.14
N GLY A 53 -5.71 14.08 -5.29
CA GLY A 53 -6.86 13.56 -4.56
C GLY A 53 -6.49 12.96 -3.21
N ASN A 54 -7.40 12.16 -2.67
CA ASN A 54 -7.32 11.57 -1.33
C ASN A 54 -7.24 10.03 -1.34
N ASP A 55 -7.23 9.42 -2.52
CA ASP A 55 -7.05 7.96 -2.69
C ASP A 55 -5.73 7.49 -2.05
N ALA A 56 -5.67 6.20 -1.71
CA ALA A 56 -4.67 5.54 -0.87
C ALA A 56 -4.73 5.86 0.64
N GLY A 57 -5.38 6.96 1.07
CA GLY A 57 -5.40 7.39 2.46
C GLY A 57 -6.05 6.38 3.41
N ALA A 58 -7.33 6.06 3.16
CA ALA A 58 -8.09 5.13 3.99
C ALA A 58 -7.54 3.70 3.87
N GLY A 59 -7.18 3.26 2.66
CA GLY A 59 -6.61 1.95 2.42
C GLY A 59 -5.26 1.76 3.10
N ALA A 60 -4.40 2.78 3.13
CA ALA A 60 -3.11 2.70 3.81
C ALA A 60 -3.31 2.55 5.33
N ARG A 61 -4.33 3.20 5.89
CA ARG A 61 -4.70 3.01 7.29
C ARG A 61 -5.07 1.56 7.59
N VAL A 62 -5.87 0.93 6.71
CA VAL A 62 -6.23 -0.49 6.82
C VAL A 62 -4.98 -1.39 6.76
N ILE A 63 -4.02 -1.09 5.88
CA ILE A 63 -2.73 -1.82 5.82
C ILE A 63 -1.96 -1.69 7.14
N LYS A 64 -1.88 -0.47 7.69
CA LYS A 64 -1.16 -0.21 8.95
C LYS A 64 -1.78 -0.97 10.12
N GLU A 65 -3.10 -0.96 10.23
CA GLU A 65 -3.84 -1.68 11.26
C GLU A 65 -3.67 -3.19 11.16
N ALA A 66 -3.50 -3.72 9.94
CA ALA A 66 -3.16 -5.12 9.72
C ALA A 66 -1.69 -5.47 10.00
N GLY A 67 -0.84 -4.49 10.33
CA GLY A 67 0.59 -4.67 10.59
C GLY A 67 1.49 -4.62 9.36
N GLY A 68 0.95 -4.22 8.20
CA GLY A 68 1.74 -3.94 7.00
C GLY A 68 2.54 -2.65 7.11
N LYS A 69 3.29 -2.33 6.07
CA LYS A 69 4.16 -1.14 6.02
C LYS A 69 3.77 -0.22 4.87
N ASN A 70 3.68 1.07 5.14
CA ASN A 70 3.36 2.10 4.16
C ASN A 70 4.54 3.05 3.96
N LEU A 71 5.08 3.07 2.76
CA LEU A 71 6.12 3.99 2.33
C LEU A 71 5.49 5.11 1.49
N VAL A 72 5.87 6.36 1.76
CA VAL A 72 5.32 7.53 1.07
C VAL A 72 6.45 8.32 0.44
N CYS A 73 6.25 8.78 -0.80
CA CYS A 73 7.20 9.66 -1.47
C CYS A 73 7.29 11.00 -0.73
N ASP A 74 8.49 11.56 -0.64
CA ASP A 74 8.76 12.90 -0.12
C ASP A 74 8.09 13.97 -1.02
N GLU A 75 7.62 15.05 -0.41
CA GLU A 75 6.92 16.14 -1.10
C GLU A 75 7.77 16.77 -2.19
N LYS A 76 9.08 16.91 -1.97
CA LYS A 76 10.00 17.54 -2.93
C LYS A 76 10.13 16.79 -4.25
N ASP A 77 9.83 15.49 -4.24
CA ASP A 77 9.91 14.63 -5.42
C ASP A 77 8.52 14.42 -6.06
N CYS A 78 7.47 15.05 -5.51
CA CYS A 78 6.11 14.93 -6.02
C CYS A 78 5.71 16.16 -6.84
N LEU A 79 5.18 15.94 -8.04
CA LEU A 79 4.53 17.01 -8.80
C LEU A 79 3.20 17.42 -8.16
N VAL A 80 2.46 16.44 -7.62
CA VAL A 80 1.20 16.66 -6.89
C VAL A 80 1.24 15.85 -5.61
N TYR A 81 1.15 16.54 -4.48
CA TYR A 81 1.26 15.93 -3.15
C TYR A 81 -0.11 15.64 -2.50
N GLY A 82 -1.10 15.23 -3.27
CA GLY A 82 -2.46 14.97 -2.80
C GLY A 82 -2.58 13.64 -2.08
N MET A 83 -2.37 12.53 -2.80
CA MET A 83 -2.53 11.17 -2.25
C MET A 83 -1.56 10.92 -1.10
N ALA A 84 -0.28 11.29 -1.26
CA ALA A 84 0.72 11.19 -0.21
C ALA A 84 0.31 11.94 1.07
N ARG A 85 -0.20 13.17 0.93
CA ARG A 85 -0.73 13.95 2.06
C ARG A 85 -1.98 13.30 2.66
N SER A 86 -2.81 12.61 1.88
CA SER A 86 -3.94 11.84 2.39
C SER A 86 -3.48 10.71 3.32
N VAL A 87 -2.47 9.93 2.92
CA VAL A 87 -1.88 8.87 3.75
C VAL A 87 -1.32 9.44 5.07
N ILE A 88 -0.64 10.59 5.01
CA ILE A 88 -0.12 11.27 6.20
C ILE A 88 -1.25 11.74 7.11
N LYS A 89 -2.30 12.36 6.56
CA LYS A 89 -3.49 12.81 7.33
C LYS A 89 -4.22 11.67 8.03
N HIS A 90 -4.19 10.46 7.48
CA HIS A 90 -4.74 9.26 8.11
C HIS A 90 -3.79 8.62 9.15
N ASN A 91 -2.66 9.26 9.47
CA ASN A 91 -1.60 8.72 10.33
C ASN A 91 -1.13 7.32 9.87
N ALA A 92 -1.16 7.09 8.56
CA ALA A 92 -0.92 5.78 7.97
C ALA A 92 0.51 5.61 7.41
N ALA A 93 1.28 6.69 7.26
CA ALA A 93 2.68 6.60 6.81
C ALA A 93 3.58 5.98 7.89
N ASP A 94 4.47 5.07 7.49
CA ASP A 94 5.55 4.56 8.35
C ASP A 94 6.89 5.24 8.03
N LYS A 95 7.14 5.51 6.75
CA LYS A 95 8.29 6.32 6.32
C LYS A 95 7.90 7.23 5.16
N ILE A 96 8.44 8.45 5.19
CA ILE A 96 8.40 9.40 4.08
C ILE A 96 9.83 9.50 3.55
N LEU A 97 10.03 9.21 2.26
CA LEU A 97 11.36 9.01 1.68
C LEU A 97 11.49 9.67 0.32
N PRO A 98 12.69 10.17 -0.03
CA PRO A 98 12.97 10.61 -1.39
C PRO A 98 12.68 9.50 -2.40
N LEU A 99 12.19 9.86 -3.60
CA LEU A 99 11.82 8.91 -4.65
C LEU A 99 12.95 7.92 -4.96
N LYS A 100 14.19 8.42 -5.06
CA LYS A 100 15.39 7.61 -5.31
C LYS A 100 15.68 6.55 -4.24
N ASN A 101 15.16 6.70 -3.02
CA ASN A 101 15.38 5.78 -1.91
C ASN A 101 14.28 4.73 -1.76
N LEU A 102 13.10 4.93 -2.37
CA LEU A 102 11.96 4.04 -2.20
C LEU A 102 12.27 2.61 -2.65
N ALA A 103 12.93 2.41 -3.80
CA ALA A 103 13.28 1.08 -4.29
C ALA A 103 14.16 0.30 -3.31
N LYS A 104 15.19 0.95 -2.76
CA LYS A 104 16.07 0.35 -1.74
C LYS A 104 15.28 0.02 -0.47
N GLU A 105 14.40 0.93 -0.06
CA GLU A 105 13.61 0.73 1.16
C GLU A 105 12.61 -0.42 1.03
N ILE A 106 11.94 -0.58 -0.11
CA ILE A 106 11.05 -1.72 -0.36
C ILE A 106 11.80 -3.03 -0.10
N GLY A 107 12.99 -3.18 -0.69
CA GLY A 107 13.83 -4.38 -0.48
C GLY A 107 14.25 -4.57 0.97
N ARG A 108 14.59 -3.49 1.69
CA ARG A 108 14.92 -3.53 3.12
C ARG A 108 13.74 -4.02 3.96
N VAL A 109 12.55 -3.46 3.73
CA VAL A 109 11.33 -3.80 4.47
C VAL A 109 10.89 -5.24 4.20
N VAL A 110 10.98 -5.71 2.95
CA VAL A 110 10.63 -7.10 2.63
C VAL A 110 11.56 -8.08 3.35
N ARG A 111 12.87 -7.83 3.38
CA ARG A 111 13.83 -8.66 4.13
C ARG A 111 13.53 -8.67 5.64
N GLU A 112 13.20 -7.50 6.19
CA GLU A 112 12.77 -7.36 7.59
C GLU A 112 11.53 -8.22 7.88
N MET A 113 10.54 -8.23 6.97
CA MET A 113 9.34 -9.06 7.10
C MET A 113 9.62 -10.57 6.99
N GLU A 114 10.63 -10.96 6.23
CA GLU A 114 11.10 -12.35 6.09
C GLU A 114 11.96 -12.81 7.28
N GLY A 115 12.30 -11.91 8.20
CA GLY A 115 13.17 -12.21 9.34
C GLY A 115 14.65 -12.38 8.94
N ILE A 116 15.04 -11.81 7.80
CA ILE A 116 16.43 -11.77 7.36
C ILE A 116 17.06 -10.51 7.96
N ASP A 117 18.12 -10.65 8.75
CA ASP A 117 18.84 -9.52 9.35
C ASP A 117 19.22 -8.48 8.27
N VAL A 118 18.90 -7.21 8.52
CA VAL A 118 18.99 -6.08 7.56
C VAL A 118 20.05 -5.07 7.91
#